data_AF-A0A3A8B7K1-F1
#
_entry.id   AF-A0A3A8B7K1-F1
#
_cell.length_a   1.000
_cell.length_b   1.000
_cell.length_c   1.000
_cell.angle_alpha   90.00
_cell.angle_beta   90.00
_cell.angle_gamma   90.00
#
_symmetry.space_group_name_H-M   'P 1'
#
loop_
_entity.id
_entity.type
_entity.pdbx_description
1 polymer ?
#
loop_
_entity_poly.entity_id
_entity_poly.type
_entity_poly.pdbx_seq_one_letter_code
_entity_poly.pdbx_strand_id
1 'polypeptide(L)'
;MFRFNFRFRFSSRTAFRAIWPWASRHRTTRPLDLPPAATNLSRCTVVLFALAAPFAARAQADMQATTGGHGPLNYLESFGAPAHEIRPILLALGWLSVAVVVIITALVLIAVLRRGRRVEDMNTDTGSVVAGRDTGALRWIYAGVAATVAILLVFVFWTVTTMAAIQTPRAAPAATVEVTGHQFWWQVAYKDADGATLFETANEIRVPVGKPVRFVLRSADVIHSFWVPLLGGKTDMIPGQENVAWLRADAAGVYRGQCVEYCGLQHAKMAFELRAVPPQDFDAWLKQRAEAAPSGPAEPSNNETR
;
A
#
# COMPACT_ATOMS: atom_id res chain seq x y z
N MET A 1 -50.19 17.64 28.09
CA MET A 1 -50.57 16.48 28.93
C MET A 1 -51.92 15.97 28.45
N PHE A 2 -51.96 15.04 27.49
CA PHE A 2 -53.18 14.29 27.15
C PHE A 2 -52.78 12.91 26.63
N ARG A 3 -53.06 11.88 27.44
CA ARG A 3 -52.92 10.45 27.12
C ARG A 3 -54.17 10.02 26.37
N PHE A 4 -54.03 9.34 25.24
CA PHE A 4 -55.09 8.50 24.69
C PHE A 4 -54.62 7.05 24.66
N ASN A 5 -55.27 6.25 25.49
CA ASN A 5 -55.23 4.79 25.50
C ASN A 5 -56.23 4.29 24.47
N PHE A 6 -55.81 3.49 23.50
CA PHE A 6 -56.74 2.58 22.84
C PHE A 6 -56.12 1.19 22.72
N ARG A 7 -56.82 0.24 23.34
CA ARG A 7 -56.55 -1.18 23.41
C ARG A 7 -57.50 -1.81 22.40
N PHE A 8 -56.99 -2.54 21.40
CA PHE A 8 -57.82 -3.41 20.58
C PHE A 8 -57.23 -4.82 20.55
N ARG A 9 -58.10 -5.79 20.88
CA ARG A 9 -57.83 -7.22 20.89
C ARG A 9 -58.54 -7.85 19.69
N PHE A 10 -57.77 -8.65 18.96
CA PHE A 10 -58.05 -9.59 17.86
C PHE A 10 -59.49 -10.02 17.57
N SER A 11 -59.80 -10.21 16.28
CA SER A 11 -60.43 -11.45 15.79
C SER A 11 -60.32 -11.63 14.27
N SER A 12 -60.21 -12.92 13.89
CA SER A 12 -60.61 -13.54 12.62
C SER A 12 -59.50 -13.93 11.63
N ARG A 13 -59.21 -15.24 11.66
CA ARG A 13 -58.68 -16.05 10.56
C ARG A 13 -59.75 -16.15 9.49
N THR A 14 -59.51 -15.70 8.26
CA THR A 14 -59.97 -16.38 7.04
C THR A 14 -59.33 -15.76 5.80
N ALA A 15 -59.25 -16.56 4.74
CA ALA A 15 -58.86 -16.22 3.37
C ALA A 15 -57.35 -16.12 3.07
N PHE A 16 -56.74 -17.27 2.74
CA PHE A 16 -55.90 -17.43 1.54
C PHE A 16 -55.75 -18.94 1.26
N ARG A 17 -56.78 -19.52 0.64
CA ARG A 17 -56.75 -20.84 0.00
C ARG A 17 -57.49 -20.73 -1.32
N ALA A 18 -56.74 -20.41 -2.36
CA ALA A 18 -57.08 -20.69 -3.75
C ALA A 18 -55.80 -20.49 -4.56
N ILE A 19 -55.64 -21.25 -5.65
CA ILE A 19 -54.49 -21.29 -6.58
C ILE A 19 -53.47 -22.40 -6.25
N TRP A 20 -53.83 -23.67 -6.49
CA TRP A 20 -53.09 -24.59 -7.39
C TRP A 20 -53.77 -25.98 -7.46
N PRO A 21 -54.39 -26.37 -8.58
CA PRO A 21 -55.07 -27.65 -8.72
C PRO A 21 -54.19 -28.67 -9.47
N TRP A 22 -53.24 -29.32 -8.79
CA TRP A 22 -52.69 -30.61 -9.25
C TRP A 22 -52.03 -31.37 -8.11
N ALA A 23 -52.86 -31.99 -7.27
CA ALA A 23 -52.41 -32.94 -6.26
C ALA A 23 -53.28 -34.20 -6.37
N SER A 24 -52.81 -35.21 -7.11
CA SER A 24 -53.12 -36.61 -6.85
C SER A 24 -52.30 -37.52 -7.75
N ARG A 25 -51.23 -38.09 -7.19
CA ARG A 25 -50.74 -39.43 -7.50
C ARG A 25 -49.69 -39.80 -6.44
N HIS A 26 -50.13 -40.47 -5.39
CA HIS A 26 -49.25 -41.10 -4.43
C HIS A 26 -48.51 -42.25 -5.13
N ARG A 27 -47.19 -42.12 -5.27
CA ARG A 27 -46.31 -43.22 -5.67
C ARG A 27 -45.60 -43.71 -4.42
N THR A 28 -45.93 -44.92 -3.99
CA THR A 28 -45.25 -45.66 -2.93
C THR A 28 -43.92 -46.17 -3.44
N THR A 29 -42.81 -45.67 -2.90
CA THR A 29 -41.48 -46.26 -3.08
C THR A 29 -40.90 -46.56 -1.72
N ARG A 30 -40.59 -47.85 -1.48
CA ARG A 30 -39.90 -48.35 -0.28
C ARG A 30 -38.51 -47.70 -0.16
N PRO A 31 -38.02 -47.41 1.05
CA PRO A 31 -36.65 -46.96 1.25
C PRO A 31 -35.68 -48.14 1.04
N LEU A 32 -34.58 -47.87 0.33
CA LEU A 32 -33.41 -48.75 0.25
C LEU A 32 -32.45 -48.31 1.37
N ASP A 33 -32.11 -49.23 2.27
CA ASP A 33 -31.13 -48.97 3.33
C ASP A 33 -29.71 -48.87 2.76
N LEU A 34 -29.02 -47.77 3.04
CA LEU A 34 -27.57 -47.63 2.84
C LEU A 34 -26.90 -47.23 4.17
N PRO A 35 -25.71 -47.76 4.46
CA PRO A 35 -25.05 -47.62 5.76
C PRO A 35 -24.50 -46.20 6.01
N PRO A 36 -24.28 -45.82 7.29
CA PRO A 36 -23.83 -44.48 7.65
C PRO A 36 -22.39 -44.21 7.19
N ALA A 37 -22.21 -43.18 6.36
CA ALA A 37 -20.89 -42.68 5.98
C ALA A 37 -20.18 -42.04 7.19
N ALA A 38 -19.01 -42.56 7.50
CA ALA A 38 -18.15 -42.17 8.60
C ALA A 38 -17.76 -40.68 8.57
N THR A 39 -17.91 -40.03 9.72
CA THR A 39 -17.38 -38.70 10.03
C THR A 39 -15.88 -38.79 10.27
N ASN A 40 -15.07 -38.38 9.29
CA ASN A 40 -13.67 -38.03 9.53
C ASN A 40 -13.25 -36.89 8.60
N LEU A 41 -13.63 -35.67 8.99
CA LEU A 41 -13.07 -34.41 8.47
C LEU A 41 -12.32 -33.71 9.61
N SER A 42 -11.34 -34.40 10.18
CA SER A 42 -10.38 -33.82 11.11
C SER A 42 -9.00 -34.28 10.69
N ARG A 43 -8.46 -33.64 9.64
CA ARG A 43 -7.06 -33.62 9.19
C ARG A 43 -7.03 -33.11 7.74
N CYS A 44 -7.10 -31.80 7.54
CA CYS A 44 -6.64 -31.17 6.28
C CYS A 44 -6.26 -29.68 6.41
N THR A 45 -6.53 -29.04 7.55
CA THR A 45 -6.40 -27.57 7.66
C THR A 45 -4.97 -27.04 7.92
N VAL A 46 -3.92 -27.86 7.84
CA VAL A 46 -2.54 -27.40 8.18
C VAL A 46 -1.57 -27.37 6.98
N VAL A 47 -1.96 -27.84 5.78
CA VAL A 47 -1.00 -27.94 4.66
C VAL A 47 -1.03 -26.76 3.68
N LEU A 48 -1.99 -25.82 3.79
CA LEU A 48 -2.15 -24.74 2.80
C LEU A 48 -1.23 -23.52 2.99
N PHE A 49 -0.48 -23.41 4.09
CA PHE A 49 0.45 -22.29 4.32
C PHE A 49 1.84 -22.47 3.69
N ALA A 50 2.19 -23.66 3.20
CA ALA A 50 3.55 -23.96 2.70
C ALA A 50 3.72 -23.85 1.17
N LEU A 51 2.66 -23.61 0.39
CA LEU A 51 2.73 -23.64 -1.09
C LEU A 51 2.59 -22.27 -1.78
N ALA A 52 2.28 -21.19 -1.06
CA ALA A 52 2.11 -19.86 -1.66
C ALA A 52 3.43 -19.08 -1.82
N ALA A 53 4.42 -19.33 -0.96
CA ALA A 53 5.70 -18.63 -0.99
C ALA A 53 6.56 -18.90 -2.25
N PRO A 54 6.69 -20.13 -2.78
CA PRO A 54 7.56 -20.38 -3.94
C PRO A 54 6.95 -19.96 -5.28
N PHE A 55 5.61 -19.85 -5.39
CA PHE A 55 4.95 -19.49 -6.65
C PHE A 55 5.06 -17.99 -6.95
N ALA A 56 4.99 -17.15 -5.93
CA ALA A 56 5.15 -15.71 -6.08
C ALA A 56 6.59 -15.31 -6.42
N ALA A 57 7.58 -16.00 -5.84
CA ALA A 57 8.99 -15.78 -6.17
C ALA A 57 9.29 -16.13 -7.64
N ARG A 58 8.61 -17.14 -8.20
CA ARG A 58 8.79 -17.56 -9.61
C ARG A 58 8.06 -16.66 -10.59
N ALA A 59 6.87 -16.16 -10.25
CA ALA A 59 6.16 -15.17 -11.05
C ALA A 59 6.93 -13.83 -11.14
N GLN A 60 7.62 -13.42 -10.06
CA GLN A 60 8.48 -12.25 -10.06
C GLN A 60 9.72 -12.43 -10.95
N ALA A 61 10.34 -13.63 -10.89
CA ALA A 61 11.53 -13.95 -11.68
C ALA A 61 11.26 -14.03 -13.19
N ASP A 62 10.11 -14.60 -13.60
CA ASP A 62 9.74 -14.71 -15.01
C ASP A 62 9.36 -13.34 -15.62
N MET A 63 8.81 -12.41 -14.83
CA MET A 63 8.49 -11.05 -15.30
C MET A 63 9.75 -10.16 -15.46
N GLN A 64 10.77 -10.38 -14.62
CA GLN A 64 12.06 -9.70 -14.70
C GLN A 64 12.89 -10.09 -15.93
N ALA A 65 12.71 -11.31 -16.45
CA ALA A 65 13.44 -11.81 -17.61
C ALA A 65 12.99 -11.18 -18.96
N THR A 66 11.78 -10.61 -19.02
CA THR A 66 11.20 -10.05 -20.26
C THR A 66 11.36 -8.55 -20.44
N THR A 67 11.79 -7.81 -19.41
CA THR A 67 11.98 -6.35 -19.49
C THR A 67 13.26 -5.96 -18.77
N GLY A 68 14.35 -5.74 -19.51
CA GLY A 68 15.62 -5.21 -18.99
C GLY A 68 15.55 -3.77 -18.48
N GLY A 69 14.43 -3.35 -17.90
CA GLY A 69 14.19 -2.01 -17.37
C GLY A 69 13.09 -2.09 -16.34
N HIS A 70 13.45 -1.85 -15.07
CA HIS A 70 12.49 -1.63 -13.99
C HIS A 70 11.50 -0.54 -14.42
N GLY A 71 10.20 -0.74 -14.15
CA GLY A 71 9.21 0.29 -14.44
C GLY A 71 9.63 1.62 -13.80
N PRO A 72 9.46 2.77 -14.48
CA PRO A 72 10.09 4.03 -14.08
C PRO A 72 9.66 4.53 -12.71
N LEU A 73 8.51 4.07 -12.19
CA LEU A 73 8.03 4.38 -10.85
C LEU A 73 7.76 3.11 -10.02
N ASN A 74 8.52 2.04 -10.29
CA ASN A 74 8.38 0.80 -9.54
C ASN A 74 8.83 1.00 -8.08
N TYR A 75 7.95 0.69 -7.13
CA TYR A 75 8.22 0.72 -5.69
C TYR A 75 8.28 -0.68 -5.07
N LEU A 76 8.06 -1.73 -5.85
CA LEU A 76 8.18 -3.13 -5.41
C LEU A 76 9.63 -3.62 -5.40
N GLU A 77 10.49 -2.92 -6.14
CA GLU A 77 11.93 -3.12 -6.17
C GLU A 77 12.63 -1.95 -5.47
N SER A 78 13.75 -2.24 -4.80
CA SER A 78 14.49 -1.27 -3.98
C SER A 78 15.95 -1.24 -4.38
N PHE A 79 16.47 -0.04 -4.64
CA PHE A 79 17.87 0.22 -5.03
C PHE A 79 18.52 1.28 -4.12
N GLY A 80 17.98 1.49 -2.93
CA GLY A 80 18.52 2.41 -1.95
C GLY A 80 18.23 2.00 -0.52
N ALA A 81 19.06 2.47 0.42
CA ALA A 81 18.96 2.12 1.84
C ALA A 81 17.55 2.34 2.42
N PRO A 82 16.91 3.52 2.27
CA PRO A 82 15.54 3.71 2.75
C PRO A 82 14.53 2.75 2.11
N ALA A 83 14.64 2.50 0.80
CA ALA A 83 13.75 1.58 0.10
C ALA A 83 13.90 0.12 0.56
N HIS A 84 15.12 -0.33 0.89
CA HIS A 84 15.37 -1.69 1.42
C HIS A 84 14.71 -1.92 2.78
N GLU A 85 14.66 -0.88 3.62
CA GLU A 85 14.00 -0.95 4.93
C GLU A 85 12.47 -1.00 4.80
N ILE A 86 11.90 -0.29 3.80
CA ILE A 86 10.45 -0.21 3.59
C ILE A 86 9.88 -1.47 2.91
N ARG A 87 10.62 -2.04 1.93
CA ARG A 87 10.16 -3.17 1.11
C ARG A 87 9.66 -4.41 1.90
N PRO A 88 10.33 -4.91 2.95
CA PRO A 88 9.87 -6.11 3.64
C PRO A 88 8.52 -5.90 4.35
N ILE A 89 8.27 -4.73 4.93
CA ILE A 89 6.97 -4.39 5.51
C ILE A 89 5.90 -4.36 4.43
N LEU A 90 6.20 -3.74 3.29
CA LEU A 90 5.29 -3.66 2.15
C LEU A 90 4.86 -5.07 1.68
N LEU A 91 5.84 -5.97 1.50
CA LEU A 91 5.56 -7.35 1.09
C LEU A 91 4.82 -8.14 2.17
N ALA A 92 5.21 -8.01 3.44
CA ALA A 92 4.56 -8.71 4.55
C ALA A 92 3.08 -8.30 4.69
N LEU A 93 2.79 -6.99 4.63
CA LEU A 93 1.44 -6.46 4.67
C LEU A 93 0.64 -6.87 3.41
N GLY A 94 1.28 -6.85 2.24
CA GLY A 94 0.68 -7.32 1.00
C GLY A 94 0.24 -8.79 1.07
N TRP A 95 1.12 -9.67 1.54
CA TRP A 95 0.80 -11.10 1.72
C TRP A 95 -0.26 -11.33 2.79
N LEU A 96 -0.23 -10.58 3.89
CA LEU A 96 -1.26 -10.63 4.91
C LEU A 96 -2.62 -10.24 4.33
N SER A 97 -2.69 -9.16 3.55
CA SER A 97 -3.91 -8.70 2.88
C SER A 97 -4.46 -9.77 1.93
N VAL A 98 -3.61 -10.36 1.09
CA VAL A 98 -3.99 -11.48 0.19
C VAL A 98 -4.55 -12.65 0.99
N ALA A 99 -3.88 -13.06 2.08
CA ALA A 99 -4.33 -14.16 2.92
C ALA A 99 -5.73 -13.89 3.52
N VAL A 100 -5.96 -12.68 4.05
CA VAL A 100 -7.26 -12.29 4.61
C VAL A 100 -8.36 -12.33 3.55
N VAL A 101 -8.10 -11.78 2.36
CA VAL A 101 -9.06 -11.80 1.24
C VAL A 101 -9.40 -13.23 0.82
N VAL A 102 -8.40 -14.10 0.69
CA VAL A 102 -8.61 -15.51 0.33
C VAL A 102 -9.43 -16.24 1.40
N ILE A 103 -9.13 -16.05 2.68
CA ILE A 103 -9.86 -16.68 3.79
C ILE A 103 -11.32 -16.23 3.81
N ILE A 104 -11.59 -14.93 3.76
CA ILE A 104 -12.96 -14.39 3.78
C ILE A 104 -13.74 -14.89 2.56
N THR A 105 -13.13 -14.84 1.38
CA THR A 105 -13.75 -15.32 0.13
C THR A 105 -14.09 -16.80 0.22
N ALA A 106 -13.18 -17.64 0.73
CA ALA A 106 -13.42 -19.07 0.92
C ALA A 106 -14.55 -19.33 1.91
N LEU A 107 -14.60 -18.61 3.05
CA LEU A 107 -15.66 -18.76 4.05
C LEU A 107 -17.03 -18.38 3.48
N VAL A 108 -17.12 -17.27 2.74
CA VAL A 108 -18.36 -16.84 2.07
C VAL A 108 -18.78 -17.86 1.01
N LEU A 109 -17.85 -18.34 0.18
CA LEU A 109 -18.14 -19.35 -0.84
C LEU A 109 -18.65 -20.64 -0.21
N ILE A 110 -18.01 -21.14 0.85
CA ILE A 110 -18.46 -22.32 1.59
C ILE A 110 -19.86 -22.10 2.17
N ALA A 111 -20.15 -20.91 2.72
CA ALA A 111 -21.48 -20.61 3.27
C ALA A 111 -22.57 -20.61 2.18
N VAL A 112 -22.29 -20.03 1.01
CA VAL A 112 -23.20 -20.02 -0.14
C VAL A 112 -23.45 -21.43 -0.67
N LEU A 113 -22.39 -22.23 -0.85
CA LEU A 113 -22.49 -23.60 -1.35
C LEU A 113 -23.22 -24.53 -0.36
N ARG A 114 -23.04 -24.33 0.96
CA ARG A 114 -23.76 -25.09 1.99
C ARG A 114 -25.22 -24.65 2.14
N ARG A 115 -25.56 -23.40 1.82
CA ARG A 115 -26.95 -22.92 1.82
C ARG A 115 -27.80 -23.64 0.78
N GLY A 116 -27.27 -23.87 -0.43
CA GLY A 116 -27.97 -24.62 -1.48
C GLY A 116 -28.39 -26.02 -1.04
N ARG A 117 -27.50 -26.74 -0.32
CA ARG A 117 -27.79 -28.06 0.25
C ARG A 117 -28.80 -28.00 1.41
N ARG A 118 -28.70 -26.99 2.27
CA ARG A 118 -29.59 -26.87 3.45
C ARG A 118 -31.03 -26.49 3.08
N VAL A 119 -31.27 -25.75 1.99
CA VAL A 119 -32.65 -25.44 1.54
C VAL A 119 -33.37 -26.72 1.08
N GLU A 120 -32.64 -27.69 0.55
CA GLU A 120 -33.16 -29.01 0.20
C GLU A 120 -33.59 -29.79 1.46
N ASP A 121 -32.79 -29.73 2.53
CA ASP A 121 -33.07 -30.41 3.81
C ASP A 121 -34.11 -29.68 4.69
N MET A 122 -34.31 -28.37 4.49
CA MET A 122 -35.18 -27.52 5.34
C MET A 122 -36.64 -27.51 4.90
N ASN A 123 -36.96 -28.09 3.74
CA ASN A 123 -38.35 -28.33 3.33
C ASN A 123 -39.02 -29.46 4.15
N THR A 124 -38.25 -30.14 5.01
CA THR A 124 -38.70 -31.30 5.79
C THR A 124 -38.83 -31.08 7.30
N ASP A 125 -38.37 -29.96 7.87
CA ASP A 125 -38.42 -29.79 9.34
C ASP A 125 -38.69 -28.34 9.77
N THR A 126 -39.92 -28.09 10.23
CA THR A 126 -40.37 -26.80 10.77
C THR A 126 -40.11 -26.78 12.28
N GLY A 127 -38.83 -26.78 12.67
CA GLY A 127 -38.39 -26.77 14.07
C GLY A 127 -38.04 -25.35 14.56
N SER A 128 -38.55 -24.98 15.73
CA SER A 128 -38.45 -23.67 16.38
C SER A 128 -37.02 -23.09 16.49
N VAL A 129 -36.88 -21.81 16.14
CA VAL A 129 -35.64 -21.04 16.37
C VAL A 129 -35.54 -20.71 17.87
N VAL A 130 -34.96 -21.61 18.65
CA VAL A 130 -34.61 -21.35 20.05
C VAL A 130 -33.36 -20.47 20.07
N ALA A 131 -33.54 -19.18 20.37
CA ALA A 131 -32.46 -18.22 20.56
C ALA A 131 -31.75 -18.48 21.90
N GLY A 132 -30.95 -19.54 21.96
CA GLY A 132 -30.01 -19.78 23.06
C GLY A 132 -28.84 -18.80 22.99
N ARG A 133 -28.36 -18.33 24.14
CA ARG A 133 -27.18 -17.46 24.25
C ARG A 133 -25.95 -18.26 23.82
N ASP A 134 -25.58 -18.17 22.55
CA ASP A 134 -24.54 -18.99 21.93
C ASP A 134 -23.14 -18.52 22.37
N THR A 135 -22.67 -19.07 23.49
CA THR A 135 -21.34 -18.78 24.06
C THR A 135 -20.20 -19.22 23.13
N GLY A 136 -20.47 -20.15 22.20
CA GLY A 136 -19.52 -20.59 21.18
C GLY A 136 -19.20 -19.48 20.19
N ALA A 137 -20.23 -18.77 19.70
CA ALA A 137 -20.06 -17.64 18.78
C ALA A 137 -19.24 -16.51 19.42
N LEU A 138 -19.49 -16.20 20.69
CA LEU A 138 -18.79 -15.14 21.40
C LEU A 138 -17.28 -15.42 21.58
N ARG A 139 -16.90 -16.69 21.80
CA ARG A 139 -15.47 -17.10 21.90
C ARG A 139 -14.71 -16.85 20.59
N TRP A 140 -15.32 -17.12 19.44
CA TRP A 140 -14.71 -16.87 18.13
C TRP A 140 -14.54 -15.38 17.85
N ILE A 141 -15.50 -14.55 18.27
CA ILE A 141 -15.39 -13.09 18.18
C ILE A 141 -14.19 -12.60 18.98
N TYR A 142 -14.09 -13.00 20.26
CA TYR A 142 -12.95 -12.60 21.10
C TYR A 142 -11.60 -13.10 20.56
N ALA A 143 -11.55 -14.33 20.04
CA ALA A 143 -10.33 -14.86 19.43
C ALA A 143 -9.91 -14.05 18.18
N GLY A 144 -10.86 -13.70 17.31
CA GLY A 144 -10.59 -12.89 16.12
C GLY A 144 -10.13 -11.47 16.47
N VAL A 145 -10.77 -10.85 17.46
CA VAL A 145 -10.37 -9.52 17.96
C VAL A 145 -8.97 -9.59 18.57
N ALA A 146 -8.69 -10.57 19.43
CA ALA A 146 -7.38 -10.72 20.05
C ALA A 146 -6.27 -10.95 19.01
N ALA A 147 -6.51 -11.80 18.01
CA ALA A 147 -5.58 -12.02 16.91
C ALA A 147 -5.34 -10.75 16.10
N THR A 148 -6.39 -10.00 15.79
CA THR A 148 -6.29 -8.71 15.05
C THR A 148 -5.46 -7.70 15.84
N VAL A 149 -5.74 -7.53 17.14
CA VAL A 149 -4.97 -6.63 18.01
C VAL A 149 -3.51 -7.03 18.07
N ALA A 150 -3.20 -8.33 18.23
CA ALA A 150 -1.82 -8.81 18.27
C ALA A 150 -1.07 -8.53 16.95
N ILE A 151 -1.71 -8.80 15.80
CA ILE A 151 -1.12 -8.53 14.49
C ILE A 151 -0.85 -7.04 14.32
N LEU A 152 -1.82 -6.18 14.65
CA LEU A 152 -1.66 -4.73 14.53
C LEU A 152 -0.52 -4.21 15.41
N LEU A 153 -0.38 -4.69 16.65
CA LEU A 153 0.71 -4.29 17.53
C LEU A 153 2.10 -4.66 16.96
N VAL A 154 2.22 -5.85 16.36
CA VAL A 154 3.47 -6.28 15.69
C VAL A 154 3.79 -5.35 14.51
N PHE A 155 2.82 -5.06 13.64
CA PHE A 155 3.04 -4.19 12.49
C PHE A 155 3.32 -2.74 12.89
N VAL A 156 2.66 -2.22 13.92
CA VAL A 156 2.94 -0.87 14.45
C VAL A 156 4.38 -0.80 14.97
N PHE A 157 4.80 -1.76 15.78
CA PHE A 157 6.18 -1.81 16.28
C PHE A 157 7.21 -1.88 15.15
N TRP A 158 6.97 -2.74 14.16
CA TRP A 158 7.84 -2.86 12.99
C TRP A 158 7.87 -1.57 12.14
N THR A 159 6.72 -0.92 11.97
CA THR A 159 6.63 0.35 11.23
C THR A 159 7.41 1.46 11.93
N VAL A 160 7.25 1.61 13.24
CA VAL A 160 7.93 2.65 14.03
C VAL A 160 9.45 2.46 14.01
N THR A 161 9.92 1.21 14.17
CA THR A 161 11.36 0.91 14.14
C THR A 161 11.97 1.15 12.75
N THR A 162 11.24 0.84 11.68
CA THR A 162 11.64 1.14 10.30
C THR A 162 11.66 2.65 10.04
N MET A 163 10.67 3.38 10.52
CA MET A 163 10.60 4.84 10.39
C MET A 163 11.81 5.51 11.07
N ALA A 164 12.20 5.03 12.26
CA ALA A 164 13.38 5.51 12.95
C ALA A 164 14.70 5.21 12.18
N ALA A 165 14.76 4.09 11.46
CA ALA A 165 15.94 3.71 10.68
C ALA A 165 16.16 4.58 9.44
N ILE A 166 15.09 5.09 8.81
CA ILE A 166 15.16 5.83 7.55
C ILE A 166 15.30 7.35 7.71
N GLN A 167 14.93 7.93 8.86
CA GLN A 167 14.90 9.38 9.05
C GLN A 167 16.27 10.04 9.14
N THR A 168 17.28 9.36 9.70
CA THR A 168 18.63 9.91 9.89
C THR A 168 19.70 8.83 9.70
N PRO A 169 20.38 8.80 8.54
CA PRO A 169 21.55 7.96 8.35
C PRO A 169 22.63 8.25 9.40
N ARG A 170 23.27 7.20 9.92
CA ARG A 170 24.37 7.35 10.90
C ARG A 170 25.64 7.97 10.33
N ALA A 171 25.78 8.01 9.00
CA ALA A 171 26.95 8.54 8.32
C ALA A 171 26.71 9.98 7.85
N ALA A 172 27.76 10.79 7.87
CA ALA A 172 27.73 12.15 7.33
C ALA A 172 27.31 12.13 5.84
N PRO A 173 26.55 13.14 5.39
CA PRO A 173 26.18 13.25 3.98
C PRO A 173 27.42 13.43 3.10
N ALA A 174 27.44 12.77 1.95
CA ALA A 174 28.45 13.02 0.94
C ALA A 174 28.21 14.35 0.19
N ALA A 175 26.95 14.79 0.13
CA ALA A 175 26.55 16.08 -0.40
C ALA A 175 25.24 16.53 0.26
N THR A 176 25.05 17.83 0.36
CA THR A 176 23.76 18.45 0.70
C THR A 176 23.21 19.13 -0.55
N VAL A 177 22.02 18.72 -0.95
CA VAL A 177 21.32 19.24 -2.12
C VAL A 177 20.03 19.88 -1.65
N GLU A 178 19.86 21.17 -1.91
CA GLU A 178 18.60 21.85 -1.71
C GLU A 178 17.75 21.71 -2.97
N VAL A 179 16.50 21.29 -2.82
CA VAL A 179 15.54 21.18 -3.90
C VAL A 179 14.35 22.07 -3.56
N THR A 180 14.04 23.00 -4.46
CA THR A 180 12.89 23.90 -4.34
C THR A 180 11.89 23.59 -5.44
N GLY A 181 10.66 23.25 -5.05
CA GLY A 181 9.55 23.01 -5.96
C GLY A 181 8.92 24.32 -6.44
N HIS A 182 8.73 24.43 -7.76
CA HIS A 182 8.02 25.51 -8.45
C HIS A 182 6.97 24.89 -9.38
N GLN A 183 5.90 25.61 -9.70
CA GLN A 183 4.96 25.24 -10.75
C GLN A 183 5.61 25.47 -12.13
N PHE A 184 6.00 24.47 -12.92
CA PHE A 184 6.00 23.01 -12.68
C PHE A 184 7.40 22.43 -12.99
N TRP A 185 8.40 22.84 -12.21
CA TRP A 185 9.80 22.48 -12.37
C TRP A 185 10.53 22.47 -11.01
N TRP A 186 11.73 21.89 -11.00
CA TRP A 186 12.53 21.68 -9.80
C TRP A 186 13.81 22.48 -9.87
N GLN A 187 14.00 23.41 -8.94
CA GLN A 187 15.28 24.09 -8.73
C GLN A 187 16.14 23.22 -7.82
N VAL A 188 17.41 23.04 -8.18
CA VAL A 188 18.33 22.14 -7.49
C VAL A 188 19.62 22.91 -7.20
N ALA A 189 19.89 23.21 -5.94
CA ALA A 189 21.08 23.93 -5.50
C ALA A 189 22.02 23.00 -4.72
N TYR A 190 23.26 22.86 -5.18
CA TYR A 190 24.28 22.10 -4.46
C TYR A 190 24.94 23.00 -3.43
N LYS A 191 25.06 22.52 -2.18
CA LYS A 191 25.60 23.30 -1.07
C LYS A 191 27.02 22.86 -0.73
N ASP A 192 27.83 23.80 -0.28
CA ASP A 192 29.12 23.51 0.34
C ASP A 192 28.97 23.01 1.79
N ALA A 193 30.09 22.82 2.48
CA ALA A 193 30.11 22.38 3.88
C ALA A 193 29.55 23.45 4.85
N ASP A 194 29.62 24.72 4.49
CA ASP A 194 29.18 25.86 5.30
C ASP A 194 27.71 26.24 5.02
N GLY A 195 27.09 25.62 4.01
CA GLY A 195 25.70 25.81 3.60
C GLY A 195 25.49 26.85 2.47
N ALA A 196 26.56 27.42 1.91
CA ALA A 196 26.46 28.32 0.77
C ALA A 196 26.19 27.54 -0.52
N THR A 197 25.48 28.17 -1.47
CA THR A 197 25.22 27.56 -2.78
C THR A 197 26.48 27.58 -3.63
N LEU A 198 26.95 26.40 -4.05
CA LEU A 198 28.05 26.23 -5.00
C LEU A 198 27.59 26.59 -6.42
N PHE A 199 26.48 25.99 -6.84
CA PHE A 199 25.84 26.25 -8.12
C PHE A 199 24.40 25.72 -8.10
N GLU A 200 23.62 26.14 -9.10
CA GLU A 200 22.24 25.70 -9.29
C GLU A 200 22.05 25.00 -10.64
N THR A 201 21.10 24.09 -10.66
CA THR A 201 20.62 23.40 -11.86
C THR A 201 19.11 23.23 -11.77
N ALA A 202 18.50 22.65 -12.80
CA ALA A 202 17.07 22.46 -12.89
C ALA A 202 16.73 21.06 -13.39
N ASN A 203 15.76 20.39 -12.75
CA ASN A 203 15.17 19.11 -13.15
C ASN A 203 16.13 17.90 -13.29
N GLU A 204 17.44 18.06 -13.10
CA GLU A 204 18.42 16.96 -13.03
C GLU A 204 19.19 17.02 -11.72
N ILE A 205 19.26 15.89 -11.03
CA ILE A 205 19.98 15.70 -9.78
C ILE A 205 21.05 14.64 -10.03
N ARG A 206 22.28 14.87 -9.59
CA ARG A 206 23.36 13.89 -9.61
C ARG A 206 23.75 13.54 -8.19
N VAL A 207 23.98 12.26 -7.94
CA VAL A 207 24.39 11.76 -6.62
C VAL A 207 25.51 10.72 -6.75
N PRO A 208 26.39 10.61 -5.76
CA PRO A 208 27.38 9.54 -5.70
C PRO A 208 26.73 8.20 -5.32
N VAL A 209 27.09 7.13 -6.01
CA VAL A 209 26.69 5.75 -5.65
C VAL A 209 27.27 5.36 -4.29
N GLY A 210 26.48 4.64 -3.50
CA GLY A 210 26.89 4.03 -2.24
C GLY A 210 27.03 4.99 -1.06
N LYS A 211 26.79 6.30 -1.25
CA LYS A 211 26.89 7.31 -0.18
C LYS A 211 25.55 8.00 0.07
N PRO A 212 25.21 8.31 1.34
CA PRO A 212 23.99 9.05 1.67
C PRO A 212 24.09 10.50 1.20
N VAL A 213 23.02 11.02 0.61
CA VAL A 213 22.86 12.42 0.22
C VAL A 213 21.71 13.01 1.01
N ARG A 214 21.93 14.21 1.58
CA ARG A 214 20.92 14.96 2.31
C ARG A 214 20.19 15.89 1.34
N PHE A 215 18.88 15.74 1.26
CA PHE A 215 18.01 16.63 0.50
C PHE A 215 17.29 17.58 1.44
N VAL A 216 17.52 18.88 1.28
CA VAL A 216 16.72 19.92 1.94
C VAL A 216 15.62 20.32 0.97
N LEU A 217 14.37 20.15 1.37
CA LEU A 217 13.21 20.28 0.50
C LEU A 217 12.40 21.52 0.89
N ARG A 218 12.23 22.44 -0.06
CA ARG A 218 11.44 23.68 0.08
C ARG A 218 10.40 23.80 -1.03
N SER A 219 9.38 24.60 -0.80
CA SER A 219 8.45 25.00 -1.87
C SER A 219 8.39 26.52 -1.99
N ALA A 220 8.39 27.02 -3.23
CA ALA A 220 8.27 28.44 -3.54
C ALA A 220 6.81 28.90 -3.71
N ASP A 221 5.86 27.97 -3.95
CA ASP A 221 4.48 28.32 -4.30
C ASP A 221 3.42 27.46 -3.58
N VAL A 222 3.15 26.24 -4.07
CA VAL A 222 2.11 25.32 -3.57
C VAL A 222 2.75 24.08 -2.96
N ILE A 223 1.95 23.20 -2.38
CA ILE A 223 2.49 21.94 -1.87
C ILE A 223 2.93 21.07 -3.07
N HIS A 224 4.16 20.57 -2.99
CA HIS A 224 4.70 19.55 -3.90
C HIS A 224 5.07 18.30 -3.08
N SER A 225 5.47 17.21 -3.74
CA SER A 225 6.06 16.07 -3.05
C SER A 225 7.18 15.46 -3.86
N PHE A 226 8.37 15.45 -3.28
CA PHE A 226 9.58 14.93 -3.88
C PHE A 226 9.63 13.42 -3.70
N TRP A 227 9.64 12.67 -4.81
CA TRP A 227 9.68 11.21 -4.76
C TRP A 227 10.55 10.59 -5.84
N VAL A 228 11.44 9.69 -5.41
CA VAL A 228 12.25 8.82 -6.27
C VAL A 228 11.97 7.37 -5.84
N PRO A 229 10.98 6.68 -6.43
CA PRO A 229 10.40 5.43 -5.91
C PRO A 229 11.41 4.32 -5.65
N LEU A 230 12.38 4.16 -6.55
CA LEU A 230 13.40 3.12 -6.47
C LEU A 230 14.40 3.35 -5.33
N LEU A 231 14.50 4.57 -4.80
CA LEU A 231 15.50 4.95 -3.80
C LEU A 231 14.91 5.17 -2.39
N GLY A 232 13.66 5.61 -2.29
CA GLY A 232 13.04 5.88 -0.99
C GLY A 232 11.60 6.36 -1.03
N GLY A 233 11.09 6.69 0.16
CA GLY A 233 9.76 7.27 0.34
C GLY A 233 9.63 8.69 -0.22
N LYS A 234 8.39 9.14 -0.40
CA LYS A 234 8.10 10.53 -0.77
C LYS A 234 8.29 11.46 0.43
N THR A 235 8.59 12.73 0.18
CA THR A 235 8.57 13.76 1.22
C THR A 235 7.92 15.02 0.66
N ASP A 236 6.89 15.48 1.37
CA ASP A 236 6.09 16.62 0.94
C ASP A 236 6.87 17.92 1.17
N MET A 237 6.69 18.88 0.28
CA MET A 237 7.36 20.18 0.29
C MET A 237 6.29 21.22 0.53
N ILE A 238 6.30 21.83 1.72
CA ILE A 238 5.25 22.72 2.18
C ILE A 238 5.80 24.15 2.17
N PRO A 239 5.13 25.11 1.51
CA PRO A 239 5.57 26.50 1.51
C PRO A 239 5.79 27.04 2.94
N GLY A 240 6.93 27.69 3.16
CA GLY A 240 7.31 28.22 4.48
C GLY A 240 7.84 27.17 5.48
N GLN A 241 8.04 25.92 5.06
CA GLN A 241 8.65 24.87 5.87
C GLN A 241 9.82 24.22 5.13
N GLU A 242 10.81 23.77 5.90
CA GLU A 242 11.89 22.93 5.39
C GLU A 242 11.69 21.50 5.85
N ASN A 243 11.61 20.60 4.88
CA ASN A 243 11.66 19.17 5.15
C ASN A 243 13.00 18.60 4.71
N VAL A 244 13.38 17.46 5.29
CA VAL A 244 14.62 16.77 4.96
C VAL A 244 14.30 15.36 4.50
N ALA A 245 14.90 14.95 3.39
CA ALA A 245 14.91 13.57 2.93
C ALA A 245 16.34 13.08 2.81
N TRP A 246 16.54 11.78 2.98
CA TRP A 246 17.82 11.12 2.81
C TRP A 246 17.67 10.04 1.77
N LEU A 247 18.53 10.06 0.75
CA LEU A 247 18.56 9.02 -0.27
C LEU A 247 19.99 8.49 -0.42
N ARG A 248 20.09 7.22 -0.79
CA ARG A 248 21.35 6.56 -1.18
C ARG A 248 21.03 5.65 -2.35
N ALA A 249 21.70 5.82 -3.48
CA ALA A 249 21.60 4.87 -4.59
C ALA A 249 22.69 3.81 -4.44
N ASP A 250 22.32 2.53 -4.45
CA ASP A 250 23.27 1.42 -4.29
C ASP A 250 23.93 1.02 -5.61
N ALA A 251 23.37 1.44 -6.75
CA ALA A 251 23.90 1.17 -8.09
C ALA A 251 23.96 2.45 -8.93
N ALA A 252 24.87 2.48 -9.91
CA ALA A 252 24.90 3.54 -10.90
C ALA A 252 23.71 3.40 -11.85
N GLY A 253 23.16 4.53 -12.30
CA GLY A 253 22.00 4.51 -13.18
C GLY A 253 21.20 5.80 -13.15
N VAL A 254 20.11 5.78 -13.92
CA VAL A 254 19.15 6.88 -14.01
C VAL A 254 17.86 6.44 -13.32
N TYR A 255 17.44 7.23 -12.35
CA TYR A 255 16.24 7.02 -11.55
C TYR A 255 15.24 8.14 -11.85
N ARG A 256 14.01 7.79 -12.17
CA ARG A 256 12.96 8.78 -12.41
C ARG A 256 12.45 9.33 -11.07
N GLY A 257 12.40 10.65 -10.97
CA GLY A 257 11.69 11.39 -9.95
C GLY A 257 10.38 11.96 -10.46
N GLN A 258 9.39 12.10 -9.57
CA GLN A 258 8.04 12.58 -9.93
C GLN A 258 7.41 13.36 -8.78
N CYS A 259 6.70 14.44 -9.11
CA CYS A 259 5.80 15.10 -8.15
C CYS A 259 4.61 14.19 -7.84
N VAL A 260 4.33 13.95 -6.56
CA VAL A 260 3.20 13.11 -6.11
C VAL A 260 2.25 13.80 -5.13
N GLU A 261 2.25 15.12 -5.14
CA GLU A 261 1.21 15.94 -4.51
C GLU A 261 0.60 16.86 -5.57
N TYR A 262 -0.73 16.96 -5.61
CA TYR A 262 -1.39 17.70 -6.69
C TYR A 262 -1.03 19.18 -6.63
N CYS A 263 -0.19 19.62 -7.57
CA CYS A 263 0.36 20.97 -7.60
C CYS A 263 -0.24 21.84 -8.72
N GLY A 264 -1.22 21.35 -9.48
CA GLY A 264 -1.94 22.09 -10.53
C GLY A 264 -1.91 21.44 -11.92
N LEU A 265 -2.17 22.24 -12.96
CA LEU A 265 -2.48 21.75 -14.32
C LEU A 265 -1.39 20.88 -14.96
N GLN A 266 -0.11 21.16 -14.72
CA GLN A 266 0.99 20.34 -15.27
C GLN A 266 1.57 19.37 -14.23
N HIS A 267 0.84 19.05 -13.14
CA HIS A 267 1.29 18.12 -12.10
C HIS A 267 1.86 16.81 -12.68
N ALA A 268 1.16 16.19 -13.63
CA ALA A 268 1.60 14.93 -14.25
C ALA A 268 2.93 15.06 -15.02
N LYS A 269 3.30 16.25 -15.49
CA LYS A 269 4.55 16.52 -16.22
C LYS A 269 5.70 16.97 -15.33
N MET A 270 5.45 17.20 -14.05
CA MET A 270 6.44 17.66 -13.09
C MET A 270 7.34 16.50 -12.63
N ALA A 271 8.24 16.08 -13.53
CA ALA A 271 9.21 15.01 -13.32
C ALA A 271 10.64 15.58 -13.28
N PHE A 272 11.56 14.81 -12.71
CA PHE A 272 12.99 15.10 -12.71
C PHE A 272 13.79 13.81 -12.90
N GLU A 273 15.06 13.94 -13.27
CA GLU A 273 15.99 12.83 -13.39
C GLU A 273 16.96 12.84 -12.20
N LEU A 274 17.12 11.71 -11.53
CA LEU A 274 18.21 11.51 -10.56
C LEU A 274 19.22 10.52 -11.14
N ARG A 275 20.44 10.98 -11.40
CA ARG A 275 21.53 10.18 -11.95
C ARG A 275 22.53 9.81 -10.86
N ALA A 276 22.64 8.53 -10.54
CA ALA A 276 23.66 8.03 -9.65
C ALA A 276 24.91 7.67 -10.45
N VAL A 277 26.04 8.26 -10.08
CA VAL A 277 27.34 8.08 -10.76
C VAL A 277 28.42 7.59 -9.78
N PRO A 278 29.51 6.97 -10.26
CA PRO A 278 30.65 6.64 -9.42
C PRO A 278 31.13 7.85 -8.60
N PRO A 279 31.53 7.68 -7.32
CA PRO A 279 31.90 8.81 -6.46
C PRO A 279 32.95 9.75 -7.05
N GLN A 280 33.97 9.20 -7.71
CA GLN A 280 35.01 9.99 -8.37
C GLN A 280 34.48 10.88 -9.51
N ASP A 281 33.50 10.38 -10.26
CA ASP A 281 32.87 11.11 -11.37
C ASP A 281 31.95 12.21 -10.83
N PHE A 282 31.28 11.93 -9.71
CA PHE A 282 30.49 12.93 -8.98
C PHE A 282 31.37 14.06 -8.48
N ASP A 283 32.49 13.75 -7.81
CA ASP A 283 33.40 14.74 -7.25
C ASP A 283 34.02 15.62 -8.35
N ALA A 284 34.45 15.00 -9.47
CA ALA A 284 34.97 15.72 -10.63
C ALA A 284 33.92 16.64 -11.26
N TRP A 285 32.68 16.14 -11.43
CA TRP A 285 31.58 16.92 -11.98
C TRP A 285 31.20 18.10 -11.06
N LEU A 286 31.15 17.88 -9.75
CA LEU A 286 30.81 18.92 -8.76
C LEU A 286 31.82 20.06 -8.82
N LYS A 287 33.12 19.72 -8.85
CA LYS A 287 34.21 20.70 -8.99
C LYS A 287 34.11 21.49 -10.29
N GLN A 288 33.93 20.80 -11.42
CA GLN A 288 33.80 21.43 -12.73
C GLN A 288 32.63 22.43 -12.77
N ARG A 289 31.48 22.07 -12.16
CA ARG A 289 30.30 22.93 -12.12
C ARG A 289 30.49 24.13 -11.19
N ALA A 290 31.13 23.95 -10.04
CA ALA A 290 31.43 25.04 -9.13
C ALA A 290 32.39 26.08 -9.77
N GLU A 291 33.38 25.62 -10.54
CA GLU A 291 34.31 26.51 -11.27
C GLU A 291 33.65 27.25 -12.44
N ALA A 292 32.65 26.62 -13.08
CA ALA A 292 31.91 27.20 -14.20
C ALA A 292 30.73 28.09 -13.77
N ALA A 293 30.37 28.09 -12.48
CA ALA A 293 29.27 28.89 -11.97
C ALA A 293 29.61 30.39 -12.07
N PRO A 294 28.72 31.23 -12.63
CA PRO A 294 28.94 32.67 -12.67
C PRO A 294 29.15 33.21 -11.25
N SER A 295 30.25 33.92 -11.03
CA SER A 295 30.54 34.61 -9.78
C SER A 295 29.70 35.88 -9.67
N GLY A 296 28.46 35.78 -9.18
CA GLY A 296 27.63 36.93 -8.81
C GLY A 296 26.13 36.72 -9.03
N PRO A 297 25.27 37.53 -8.37
CA PRO A 297 23.83 37.48 -8.61
C PRO A 297 23.57 37.78 -10.10
N ALA A 298 22.76 36.96 -10.76
CA ALA A 298 22.22 37.30 -12.05
C ALA A 298 21.42 38.61 -11.90
N GLU A 299 21.98 39.70 -12.40
CA GLU A 299 21.29 40.98 -12.50
C GLU A 299 20.01 40.72 -13.33
N PRO A 300 18.82 41.08 -12.83
CA PRO A 300 17.60 40.87 -13.58
C PRO A 300 17.75 41.61 -14.91
N SER A 301 17.65 40.91 -16.04
CA SER A 301 17.61 41.56 -17.33
C SER A 301 16.28 42.29 -17.45
N ASN A 302 16.25 43.58 -17.08
CA ASN A 302 15.19 44.50 -17.44
C ASN A 302 15.22 44.68 -18.97
N ASN A 303 14.68 43.69 -19.67
CA ASN A 303 14.29 43.80 -21.07
C ASN A 303 12.77 43.66 -21.17
N GLU A 304 12.07 44.56 -20.47
CA GLU A 304 10.77 45.02 -20.95
C GLU A 304 11.03 45.96 -22.12
N THR A 305 11.09 45.41 -23.33
CA THR A 305 10.95 46.20 -24.55
C THR A 305 9.71 45.72 -25.30
N ARG A 306 8.62 46.46 -25.08
CA ARG A 306 7.57 46.90 -26.02
C ARG A 306 6.77 45.87 -26.83
#